data_AF-A0A962A6K1-F1
#
_entry.id   AF-A0A962A6K1-F1
#
_cell.length_a   1.000
_cell.length_b   1.000
_cell.length_c   1.000
_cell.angle_alpha   90.00
_cell.angle_beta   90.00
_cell.angle_gamma   90.00
#
_symmetry.space_group_name_H-M   'P 1'
#
loop_
_entity.id
_entity.type
_entity.pdbx_description
1 polymer ?
#
loop_
_entity_poly.entity_id
_entity_poly.type
_entity_poly.pdbx_seq_one_letter_code
_entity_poly.pdbx_strand_id
1 'polypeptide(L)'
;MNNIFKQKNAVSFSYFGLLALLLLTSCTYAKEANNQSIIMNMNYHDARKIILQSGWKPADGMPPYDEIGAAAHYFRDLGYAEVSDCTGAGMLACLFYFQNEKGEYLKLGTSGEYPDPHFEIQTKIVYAAIRYEID
;
A
#
# COMPACT_ATOMS: atom_id res chain seq x y z
N MET A 1 -25.90 -39.01 71.76
CA MET A 1 -27.18 -38.98 71.03
C MET A 1 -27.65 -37.52 71.01
N ASN A 2 -27.93 -36.83 69.91
CA ASN A 2 -27.93 -37.11 68.48
C ASN A 2 -27.71 -35.75 67.77
N ASN A 3 -26.84 -35.74 66.76
CA ASN A 3 -26.64 -34.61 65.88
C ASN A 3 -27.74 -34.57 64.79
N ILE A 4 -28.50 -33.49 64.83
CA ILE A 4 -28.88 -32.56 63.75
C ILE A 4 -28.94 -33.14 62.33
N PHE A 5 -30.17 -33.17 61.81
CA PHE A 5 -30.53 -33.16 60.38
C PHE A 5 -29.84 -32.02 59.62
N LYS A 6 -29.30 -32.27 58.41
CA LYS A 6 -29.56 -31.33 57.29
C LYS A 6 -29.45 -31.92 55.89
N GLN A 7 -30.46 -31.57 55.12
CA GLN A 7 -30.82 -31.91 53.76
C GLN A 7 -29.76 -31.61 52.70
N LYS A 8 -29.83 -32.42 51.65
CA LYS A 8 -29.27 -32.19 50.31
C LYS A 8 -30.01 -31.05 49.59
N ASN A 9 -29.32 -30.46 48.61
CA ASN A 9 -29.77 -29.56 47.54
C ASN A 9 -29.54 -28.06 47.79
N ALA A 10 -28.49 -27.54 47.14
CA ALA A 10 -28.40 -26.16 46.72
C ALA A 10 -27.61 -26.11 45.40
N VAL A 11 -28.33 -26.13 44.27
CA VAL A 11 -27.82 -25.59 43.01
C VAL A 11 -27.97 -24.08 43.13
N SER A 12 -26.87 -23.34 43.18
CA SER A 12 -26.94 -21.88 43.28
C SER A 12 -25.65 -21.23 42.77
N PHE A 13 -25.82 -20.42 41.72
CA PHE A 13 -24.96 -19.32 41.29
C PHE A 13 -23.55 -19.64 40.76
N SER A 14 -23.47 -19.82 39.43
CA SER A 14 -22.30 -19.33 38.68
C SER A 14 -22.71 -18.91 37.25
N TYR A 15 -23.67 -17.99 37.15
CA TYR A 15 -24.03 -17.35 35.87
C TYR A 15 -23.30 -16.02 35.64
N PHE A 16 -22.54 -15.51 36.62
CA PHE A 16 -21.80 -14.25 36.50
C PHE A 16 -20.45 -14.38 35.77
N GLY A 17 -19.88 -15.59 35.66
CA GLY A 17 -18.58 -15.81 35.01
C GLY A 17 -18.63 -15.83 33.47
N LEU A 18 -19.76 -16.25 32.88
CA LEU A 18 -19.90 -16.40 31.43
C LEU A 18 -20.24 -15.09 30.70
N LEU A 19 -20.91 -14.14 31.37
CA LEU A 19 -21.26 -12.85 30.76
C LEU A 19 -20.04 -11.91 30.63
N ALA A 20 -19.06 -12.02 31.53
CA ALA A 20 -17.84 -11.22 31.50
C ALA A 20 -16.88 -11.63 30.37
N LEU A 21 -16.89 -12.91 29.96
CA LEU A 21 -16.01 -13.40 28.89
C LEU A 21 -16.47 -12.93 27.49
N LEU A 22 -17.76 -12.68 27.29
CA LEU A 22 -18.32 -12.21 26.02
C LEU A 22 -18.21 -10.69 25.80
N LEU A 23 -17.90 -9.91 26.85
CA LEU A 23 -17.72 -8.46 26.74
C LEU A 23 -16.28 -8.04 26.44
N LEU A 24 -15.30 -8.93 26.59
CA LEU A 24 -13.89 -8.66 26.23
C LEU A 24 -13.59 -8.93 24.75
N THR A 25 -14.48 -9.61 24.03
CA THR A 25 -14.30 -9.90 22.59
C THR A 25 -14.70 -8.74 21.67
N SER A 26 -15.29 -7.67 22.19
CA SER A 26 -15.89 -6.60 21.37
C SER A 26 -14.92 -5.48 20.94
N CYS A 27 -13.65 -5.52 21.34
CA CYS A 27 -12.71 -4.41 21.10
C CYS A 27 -11.63 -4.70 20.04
N THR A 28 -11.83 -5.70 19.18
CA THR A 28 -11.04 -5.83 17.94
C THR A 28 -11.92 -5.49 16.73
N TYR A 29 -12.59 -4.32 16.81
CA TYR A 29 -13.18 -3.73 15.62
C TYR A 29 -12.02 -3.24 14.75
N ALA A 30 -11.69 -4.02 13.71
CA ALA A 30 -10.73 -3.64 12.70
C ALA A 30 -11.16 -2.29 12.12
N LYS A 31 -10.35 -1.26 12.36
CA LYS A 31 -10.47 0.01 11.65
C LYS A 31 -10.05 -0.27 10.22
N GLU A 32 -11.00 -0.61 9.37
CA GLU A 32 -10.81 -0.64 7.93
C GLU A 32 -10.68 0.82 7.48
N ALA A 33 -9.46 1.34 7.59
CA ALA A 33 -9.12 2.61 6.99
C ALA A 33 -9.31 2.43 5.49
N ASN A 34 -10.22 3.21 4.91
CA ASN A 34 -10.26 3.44 3.47
C ASN A 34 -8.85 3.85 3.02
N ASN A 35 -8.07 2.86 2.58
CA ASN A 35 -6.63 2.96 2.39
C ASN A 35 -6.33 3.43 0.97
N GLN A 36 -6.94 4.55 0.58
CA GLN A 36 -6.51 5.22 -0.63
C GLN A 36 -5.16 5.86 -0.33
N SER A 37 -4.11 5.32 -0.94
CA SER A 37 -2.74 5.81 -0.76
C SER A 37 -2.68 7.32 -1.01
N ILE A 38 -2.01 8.07 -0.13
CA ILE A 38 -1.97 9.54 -0.19
C ILE A 38 -1.42 10.07 -1.51
N ILE A 39 -0.65 9.27 -2.25
CA ILE A 39 -0.04 9.62 -3.53
C ILE A 39 -0.97 9.42 -4.74
N MET A 40 -2.15 8.84 -4.57
CA MET A 40 -3.07 8.60 -5.69
C MET A 40 -3.53 9.93 -6.31
N ASN A 41 -3.66 9.95 -7.63
CA ASN A 41 -4.00 11.11 -8.45
C ASN A 41 -3.00 12.29 -8.39
N MET A 42 -1.90 12.17 -7.65
CA MET A 42 -0.82 13.17 -7.67
C MET A 42 -0.01 13.06 -8.95
N ASN A 43 0.59 14.18 -9.37
CA ASN A 43 1.64 14.14 -10.38
C ASN A 43 2.79 13.25 -9.88
N TYR A 44 3.32 12.40 -10.76
CA TYR A 44 4.38 11.46 -10.45
C TYR A 44 5.61 12.14 -9.81
N HIS A 45 6.04 13.28 -10.33
CA HIS A 45 7.22 14.00 -9.82
C HIS A 45 7.05 14.41 -8.35
N ASP A 46 5.87 14.85 -7.95
CA ASP A 46 5.60 15.23 -6.56
C ASP A 46 5.39 14.01 -5.67
N ALA A 47 4.69 12.98 -6.18
CA ALA A 47 4.57 11.70 -5.49
C ALA A 47 5.95 11.10 -5.19
N ARG A 48 6.87 11.13 -6.17
CA ARG A 48 8.25 10.66 -6.04
C ARG A 48 8.97 11.35 -4.88
N LYS A 49 8.85 12.66 -4.73
CA LYS A 49 9.47 13.39 -3.60
C LYS A 49 8.97 12.85 -2.25
N ILE A 50 7.66 12.65 -2.11
CA ILE A 50 7.04 12.13 -0.88
C ILE A 50 7.53 10.70 -0.61
N ILE A 51 7.59 9.86 -1.63
CA ILE A 51 8.05 8.47 -1.53
C ILE A 51 9.51 8.42 -1.04
N LEU A 52 10.39 9.21 -1.65
CA LEU A 52 11.80 9.30 -1.27
C LEU A 52 11.98 9.84 0.16
N GLN A 53 11.22 10.87 0.55
CA GLN A 53 11.22 11.40 1.92
C GLN A 53 10.72 10.38 2.95
N SER A 54 9.91 9.42 2.52
CA SER A 54 9.38 8.35 3.37
C SER A 54 10.34 7.15 3.51
N GLY A 55 11.57 7.27 3.00
CA GLY A 55 12.62 6.26 3.14
C GLY A 55 12.64 5.17 2.07
N TRP A 56 11.75 5.25 1.08
CA TRP A 56 11.84 4.41 -0.11
C TRP A 56 12.95 4.93 -1.04
N LYS A 57 13.58 4.04 -1.80
CA LYS A 57 14.63 4.36 -2.77
C LYS A 57 14.25 3.80 -4.14
N PRO A 58 14.72 4.37 -5.27
CA PRO A 58 14.55 3.74 -6.58
C PRO A 58 15.03 2.30 -6.51
N ALA A 59 14.22 1.37 -7.02
CA ALA A 59 14.64 -0.03 -7.09
C ALA A 59 15.74 -0.20 -8.14
N ASP A 60 16.75 -1.00 -7.81
CA ASP A 60 17.80 -1.37 -8.76
C ASP A 60 17.33 -2.47 -9.72
N GLY A 61 18.12 -2.71 -10.77
CA GLY A 61 17.89 -3.82 -11.70
C GLY A 61 16.74 -3.61 -12.69
N MET A 62 16.28 -2.37 -12.86
CA MET A 62 15.35 -2.03 -13.93
C MET A 62 15.99 -2.32 -15.31
N PRO A 63 15.21 -2.77 -16.30
CA PRO A 63 15.77 -3.00 -17.63
C PRO A 63 16.26 -1.69 -18.26
N PRO A 64 17.17 -1.74 -19.24
CA PRO A 64 17.62 -0.56 -19.96
C PRO A 64 16.46 0.22 -20.59
N TYR A 65 16.53 1.56 -20.61
CA TYR A 65 15.45 2.41 -21.16
C TYR A 65 15.04 2.08 -22.60
N ASP A 66 15.98 1.59 -23.41
CA ASP A 66 15.72 1.23 -24.80
C ASP A 66 14.90 -0.06 -24.94
N GLU A 67 14.72 -0.82 -23.85
CA GLU A 67 13.99 -2.09 -23.79
C GLU A 67 12.58 -1.94 -23.19
N ILE A 68 12.27 -0.81 -22.55
CA ILE A 68 11.06 -0.65 -21.72
C ILE A 68 10.01 0.30 -22.31
N GLY A 69 10.10 0.59 -23.61
CA GLY A 69 9.08 1.31 -24.39
C GLY A 69 9.37 2.80 -24.63
N ALA A 70 8.77 3.36 -25.70
CA ALA A 70 9.12 4.70 -26.20
C ALA A 70 8.85 5.84 -25.20
N ALA A 71 7.85 5.71 -24.32
CA ALA A 71 7.58 6.70 -23.27
C ALA A 71 8.66 6.74 -22.18
N ALA A 72 9.51 5.72 -22.08
CA ALA A 72 10.60 5.67 -21.11
C ALA A 72 11.69 6.72 -21.37
N HIS A 73 11.91 7.12 -22.63
CA HIS A 73 12.89 8.15 -22.98
C HIS A 73 12.61 9.47 -22.26
N TYR A 74 11.34 9.82 -22.09
CA TYR A 74 10.93 11.02 -21.37
C TYR A 74 11.42 11.00 -19.91
N PHE A 75 11.23 9.88 -19.24
CA PHE A 75 11.62 9.72 -17.83
C PHE A 75 13.13 9.49 -17.66
N ARG A 76 13.79 8.91 -18.66
CA ARG A 76 15.26 8.85 -18.74
C ARG A 76 15.87 10.23 -18.72
N ASP A 77 15.35 11.14 -19.54
CA ASP A 77 15.88 12.50 -19.66
C ASP A 77 15.67 13.31 -18.36
N LEU A 78 14.72 12.89 -17.51
CA LEU A 78 14.51 13.39 -16.15
C LEU A 78 15.32 12.66 -15.07
N GLY A 79 16.04 11.58 -15.41
CA GLY A 79 16.88 10.80 -14.51
C GLY A 79 16.12 9.85 -13.56
N TYR A 80 14.94 9.36 -13.95
CA TYR A 80 14.15 8.45 -13.11
C TYR A 80 14.56 6.99 -13.33
N ALA A 81 15.52 6.52 -12.54
CA ALA A 81 16.07 5.17 -12.62
C ALA A 81 15.07 4.06 -12.26
N GLU A 82 14.00 4.41 -11.55
CA GLU A 82 12.97 3.47 -11.09
C GLU A 82 11.95 3.04 -12.17
N VAL A 83 12.04 3.56 -13.40
CA VAL A 83 11.15 3.17 -14.51
C VAL A 83 11.44 1.74 -14.93
N SER A 84 10.40 0.91 -14.98
CA SER A 84 10.49 -0.52 -15.32
C SER A 84 9.87 -0.89 -16.65
N ASP A 85 8.76 -0.25 -17.02
CA ASP A 85 7.99 -0.54 -18.22
C ASP A 85 7.14 0.68 -18.59
N CYS A 86 6.92 0.90 -19.87
CA CYS A 86 6.19 2.04 -20.41
C CYS A 86 5.46 1.67 -21.69
N THR A 87 4.26 2.23 -21.88
CA THR A 87 3.51 2.03 -23.12
C THR A 87 4.15 2.76 -24.31
N GLY A 88 4.04 2.19 -25.51
CA GLY A 88 4.55 2.77 -26.76
C GLY A 88 3.43 3.30 -27.66
N ALA A 89 2.73 4.39 -27.29
CA ALA A 89 1.66 4.96 -28.13
C ALA A 89 1.27 6.43 -27.82
N GLY A 90 2.20 7.28 -27.35
CA GLY A 90 1.86 8.67 -27.00
C GLY A 90 1.20 8.84 -25.62
N MET A 91 1.03 7.76 -24.88
CA MET A 91 0.62 7.78 -23.47
C MET A 91 1.86 7.68 -22.57
N LEU A 92 1.93 8.51 -21.55
CA LEU A 92 2.94 8.45 -20.48
C LEU A 92 2.50 7.50 -19.35
N ALA A 93 1.93 6.36 -19.74
CA ALA A 93 1.60 5.27 -18.83
C ALA A 93 2.84 4.39 -18.64
N CYS A 94 3.36 4.39 -17.42
CA CYS A 94 4.57 3.65 -17.05
C CYS A 94 4.42 3.02 -15.67
N LEU A 95 5.26 2.01 -15.44
CA LEU A 95 5.44 1.33 -14.18
C LEU A 95 6.76 1.75 -13.53
N PHE A 96 6.71 1.99 -12.22
CA PHE A 96 7.87 2.42 -11.44
C PHE A 96 8.01 1.56 -10.19
N TYR A 97 9.24 1.26 -9.80
CA TYR A 97 9.52 0.46 -8.61
C TYR A 97 10.44 1.20 -7.63
N PHE A 98 10.04 1.23 -6.37
CA PHE A 98 10.88 1.65 -5.26
C PHE A 98 11.08 0.48 -4.31
N GLN A 99 12.18 0.49 -3.56
CA GLN A 99 12.47 -0.49 -2.52
C GLN A 99 12.66 0.20 -1.17
N ASN A 100 12.17 -0.41 -0.09
CA ASN A 100 12.42 0.04 1.27
C ASN A 100 13.49 -0.81 1.98
N GLU A 101 13.87 -0.43 3.20
CA GLU A 101 14.90 -1.14 3.98
C GLU A 101 14.51 -2.57 4.40
N LYS A 102 13.22 -2.92 4.31
CA LYS A 102 12.73 -4.27 4.57
C LYS A 102 12.81 -5.18 3.34
N GLY A 103 13.24 -4.64 2.19
CA GLY A 103 13.28 -5.35 0.92
C GLY A 103 11.91 -5.44 0.21
N GLU A 104 10.88 -4.75 0.72
CA GLU A 104 9.59 -4.68 0.04
C GLU A 104 9.68 -3.70 -1.14
N TYR A 105 8.91 -3.95 -2.18
CA TYR A 105 8.81 -3.09 -3.36
C TYR A 105 7.51 -2.30 -3.37
N LEU A 106 7.56 -1.02 -3.71
CA LEU A 106 6.41 -0.19 -4.02
C LEU A 106 6.31 -0.06 -5.55
N LYS A 107 5.32 -0.71 -6.13
CA LYS A 107 4.98 -0.61 -7.56
C LYS A 107 3.99 0.52 -7.76
N LEU A 108 4.31 1.45 -8.66
CA LEU A 108 3.42 2.52 -9.08
C LEU A 108 3.07 2.37 -10.54
N GLY A 109 1.86 2.79 -10.90
CA GLY A 109 1.43 2.93 -12.29
C GLY A 109 0.95 4.36 -12.54
N THR A 110 1.42 4.96 -13.61
CA THR A 110 0.95 6.26 -14.08
C THR A 110 -0.02 6.14 -15.25
N SER A 111 -0.81 7.20 -15.44
CA SER A 111 -1.48 7.49 -16.69
C SER A 111 -1.29 8.97 -17.01
N GLY A 112 -1.20 9.32 -18.29
CA GLY A 112 -1.01 10.68 -18.76
C GLY A 112 -0.68 10.72 -20.25
N GLU A 113 -0.54 11.93 -20.77
CA GLU A 113 -0.16 12.21 -22.15
C GLU A 113 1.14 13.01 -22.16
N TYR A 114 1.86 13.00 -23.29
CA TYR A 114 3.06 13.83 -23.43
C TYR A 114 2.73 15.30 -23.19
N PRO A 115 3.61 16.06 -22.49
CA PRO A 115 3.36 17.48 -22.27
C PRO A 115 3.32 18.21 -23.61
N ASP A 116 2.20 18.86 -23.89
CA ASP A 116 2.16 19.97 -24.85
C ASP A 116 3.14 21.04 -24.35
N PRO A 117 3.91 21.71 -25.23
CA PRO A 117 4.88 22.74 -24.83
C PRO A 117 4.28 23.90 -24.01
N HIS A 118 2.95 24.01 -23.94
CA HIS A 118 2.22 24.98 -23.12
C HIS A 118 1.61 24.43 -21.83
N PHE A 119 1.72 23.12 -21.55
CA PHE A 119 1.11 22.50 -20.37
C PHE A 119 2.12 21.72 -19.52
N GLU A 120 1.94 21.84 -18.20
CA GLU A 120 2.66 21.02 -17.22
C GLU A 120 2.32 19.52 -17.41
N ILE A 121 3.30 18.68 -17.12
CA ILE A 121 3.27 17.23 -17.28
C ILE A 121 2.09 16.66 -16.50
N GLN A 122 1.24 15.86 -17.14
CA GLN A 122 0.05 15.30 -16.50
C GLN A 122 0.15 13.79 -16.24
N THR A 123 1.31 13.30 -15.81
CA THR A 123 1.45 11.91 -15.38
C THR A 123 0.93 11.77 -13.96
N LYS A 124 -0.27 11.22 -13.78
CA LYS A 124 -0.87 11.01 -12.46
C LYS A 124 -0.70 9.56 -12.03
N ILE A 125 -0.49 9.35 -10.73
CA ILE A 125 -0.53 8.00 -10.14
C ILE A 125 -1.97 7.47 -10.19
N VAL A 126 -2.20 6.41 -10.95
CA VAL A 126 -3.49 5.72 -11.03
C VAL A 126 -3.47 4.37 -10.32
N TYR A 127 -2.29 3.94 -9.87
CA TYR A 127 -2.08 2.68 -9.18
C TYR A 127 -0.86 2.76 -8.25
N ALA A 128 -0.98 2.19 -7.06
CA ALA A 128 0.11 2.02 -6.11
C ALA A 128 -0.10 0.75 -5.28
N ALA A 129 0.90 -0.11 -5.17
CA ALA A 129 0.81 -1.29 -4.31
C ALA A 129 2.18 -1.78 -3.81
N ILE A 130 2.18 -2.40 -2.64
CA ILE A 130 3.35 -3.10 -2.10
C ILE A 130 3.45 -4.50 -2.73
N ARG A 131 4.67 -4.94 -3.01
CA ARG A 131 5.06 -6.21 -3.61
C ARG A 131 6.28 -6.79 -2.89
N TYR A 132 6.48 -8.10 -3.05
CA TYR A 132 7.64 -8.81 -2.51
C TYR A 132 8.70 -9.10 -3.59
N GLU A 133 8.35 -8.93 -4.86
CA GLU A 133 9.21 -9.10 -6.02
C GLU A 133 8.84 -8.08 -7.13
N ILE A 134 9.73 -7.93 -8.10
CA ILE A 134 9.48 -7.19 -9.34
C ILE A 134 8.83 -8.18 -10.33
N ASP A 135 7.81 -7.73 -11.06
CA ASP A 135 7.05 -8.58 -11.99
C ASP A 135 7.75 -8.72 -13.35
#